data_AF-A0A538PXY9-F1
#
_entry.id   AF-A0A538PXY9-F1
#
_cell.length_a   1.000
_cell.length_b   1.000
_cell.length_c   1.000
_cell.angle_alpha   90.00
_cell.angle_beta   90.00
_cell.angle_gamma   90.00
#
_symmetry.space_group_name_H-M   'P 1'
#
loop_
_entity.id
_entity.type
_entity.pdbx_description
1 polymer ?
#
loop_
_entity_poly.entity_id
_entity_poly.type
_entity_poly.pdbx_seq_one_letter_code
_entity_poly.pdbx_strand_id
1 'polypeptide(L)' 'HPIATLEADWAADPWSAGCVASTPPGALGPGAAWRGVHGRLHLAGTEAAVRWPGYMEGAIEAGERAAAEVIAALSGASP' A
#
# COMPACT_ATOMS: atom_id res chain seq x y z
N HIS A 1 -31.64 -16.41 18.93
CA HIS A 1 -31.48 -16.94 17.55
C HIS A 1 -31.01 -15.79 16.66
N PRO A 2 -29.84 -15.88 15.99
CA PRO A 2 -29.43 -14.86 15.03
C PRO A 2 -30.40 -14.82 13.84
N ILE A 3 -30.67 -13.62 13.34
CA ILE A 3 -31.66 -13.37 12.27
C ILE A 3 -31.04 -13.22 10.88
N ALA A 4 -29.72 -13.01 10.78
CA ALA A 4 -28.98 -12.93 9.53
C ALA A 4 -27.46 -13.07 9.76
N THR A 5 -26.74 -13.42 8.69
CA THR A 5 -25.28 -13.43 8.58
C THR A 5 -24.88 -12.83 7.23
N LEU A 6 -23.82 -12.03 7.20
CA LEU A 6 -23.21 -11.50 5.98
C LEU A 6 -21.71 -11.79 6.03
N GLU A 7 -21.19 -12.32 4.93
CA GLU A 7 -19.78 -12.71 4.78
C GLU A 7 -19.26 -12.23 3.44
N ALA A 8 -17.96 -11.96 3.39
CA ALA A 8 -17.24 -11.60 2.19
C ALA A 8 -15.96 -12.44 2.11
N ASP A 9 -15.78 -13.17 1.01
CA ASP A 9 -14.55 -13.88 0.72
C ASP A 9 -13.60 -12.96 -0.06
N TRP A 10 -12.72 -12.28 0.68
CA TRP A 10 -11.72 -11.39 0.10
C TRP A 10 -10.63 -12.14 -0.68
N ALA A 11 -10.41 -13.43 -0.41
CA ALA A 11 -9.44 -14.22 -1.17
C ALA A 11 -9.96 -14.56 -2.58
N ALA A 12 -11.28 -14.57 -2.77
CA ALA A 12 -11.92 -14.79 -4.05
C ALA A 12 -11.95 -13.54 -4.96
N ASP A 13 -11.73 -12.33 -4.42
CA ASP A 13 -11.65 -11.11 -5.22
C ASP A 13 -10.30 -11.03 -5.96
N PRO A 14 -10.26 -11.09 -7.31
CA PRO A 14 -8.99 -11.09 -8.05
C PRO A 14 -8.24 -9.75 -8.00
N TRP A 15 -8.90 -8.65 -7.63
CA TRP A 15 -8.28 -7.32 -7.56
C TRP A 15 -7.67 -7.03 -6.18
N SER A 16 -8.16 -7.71 -5.14
CA SER A 16 -7.61 -7.62 -3.78
C SER A 16 -6.70 -8.81 -3.46
N ALA A 17 -7.04 -9.99 -3.97
CA ALA A 17 -6.36 -11.27 -3.78
C ALA A 17 -6.12 -11.64 -2.30
N GLY A 18 -6.99 -11.15 -1.42
CA GLY A 18 -6.80 -11.14 0.02
C GLY A 18 -7.43 -9.89 0.65
N CYS A 19 -7.21 -9.72 1.94
CA CYS A 19 -7.72 -8.57 2.69
C CYS A 19 -6.55 -7.73 3.21
N VAL A 20 -6.18 -7.88 4.48
CA VAL A 20 -5.00 -7.20 5.04
C VAL A 20 -3.75 -7.98 4.68
N ALA A 21 -2.80 -7.32 4.00
CA ALA A 21 -1.53 -7.92 3.62
C ALA A 21 -0.76 -8.42 4.85
N SER A 22 -0.24 -9.65 4.75
CA SER A 22 0.72 -10.21 5.71
C SER A 22 2.08 -10.37 5.05
N THR A 23 3.15 -9.95 5.71
CA THR A 23 4.51 -10.09 5.18
C THR A 23 5.06 -11.48 5.51
N PRO A 24 5.30 -12.36 4.53
CA PRO A 24 5.80 -13.70 4.82
C PRO A 24 7.27 -13.68 5.28
N PRO A 25 7.74 -14.73 5.99
CA PRO A 25 9.14 -14.85 6.37
C PRO A 25 10.09 -14.71 5.18
N GLY A 26 11.15 -13.94 5.34
CA GLY A 26 12.15 -13.70 4.30
C GLY A 26 11.77 -12.63 3.26
N ALA A 27 10.56 -12.10 3.28
CA ALA A 27 10.14 -11.04 2.36
C ALA A 27 10.93 -9.73 2.58
N LEU A 28 11.20 -9.36 3.84
CA LEU A 28 11.90 -8.11 4.22
C LEU A 28 13.43 -8.18 4.03
N GLY A 29 13.90 -8.80 2.95
CA GLY A 29 15.33 -8.92 2.63
C GLY A 29 15.91 -7.71 1.90
N PRO A 30 17.24 -7.67 1.70
CA PRO A 30 17.90 -6.70 0.81
C PRO A 30 17.26 -6.70 -0.59
N GLY A 31 16.91 -5.53 -1.12
CA GLY A 31 16.25 -5.39 -2.42
C GLY A 31 14.72 -5.40 -2.37
N ALA A 32 14.11 -5.54 -1.20
CA ALA A 32 12.70 -5.29 -0.98
C ALA A 32 12.28 -3.88 -1.48
N ALA A 33 11.42 -3.82 -2.51
CA ALA A 33 11.11 -2.60 -3.27
C ALA A 33 9.61 -2.30 -3.32
N TRP A 34 8.91 -2.39 -2.18
CA TRP A 34 7.49 -2.04 -2.03
C TRP A 34 7.24 -0.57 -1.65
N ARG A 35 8.31 0.25 -1.58
CA ARG A 35 8.24 1.66 -1.17
C ARG A 35 9.18 2.51 -2.02
N GLY A 36 8.80 3.78 -2.20
CA GLY A 36 9.62 4.80 -2.84
C GLY A 36 9.38 4.94 -4.34
N VAL A 37 10.37 5.55 -5.01
CA VAL A 37 10.29 5.94 -6.41
C VAL A 37 11.19 5.05 -7.26
N HIS A 38 10.61 4.44 -8.29
CA HIS A 38 11.31 3.62 -9.28
C HIS A 38 11.24 4.32 -10.65
N GLY A 39 12.22 5.18 -10.93
CA GLY A 39 12.22 6.01 -12.12
C GLY A 39 11.10 7.05 -12.09
N ARG A 40 10.02 6.84 -12.87
CA ARG A 40 8.81 7.70 -12.86
C ARG A 40 7.64 7.06 -12.13
N LEU A 41 7.83 5.88 -11.53
CA LEU A 41 6.80 5.17 -10.79
C LEU A 41 6.93 5.50 -9.31
N HIS A 42 5.87 6.06 -8.73
CA HIS A 42 5.77 6.37 -7.30
C HIS A 42 4.79 5.38 -6.67
N LEU A 43 5.27 4.54 -5.75
CA LEU A 43 4.42 3.52 -5.14
C LEU A 43 3.59 4.11 -4.00
N ALA A 44 2.31 3.73 -3.92
CA ALA A 44 1.37 4.06 -2.86
C ALA A 44 0.72 2.76 -2.33
N GLY A 45 -0.41 2.89 -1.64
CA GLY A 45 -1.09 1.77 -0.98
C GLY A 45 -0.60 1.55 0.44
N THR A 46 -1.41 0.88 1.26
CA THR A 46 -1.15 0.77 2.70
C THR A 46 0.16 0.02 3.01
N GLU A 47 0.55 -0.92 2.15
CA GLU A 47 1.80 -1.68 2.21
C GLU A 47 3.03 -0.76 2.10
N ALA A 48 2.87 0.34 1.35
CA ALA A 48 3.92 1.31 1.13
C ALA A 48 4.04 2.34 2.28
N ALA A 49 3.16 2.30 3.29
CA ALA A 49 3.18 3.19 4.44
C ALA A 49 4.30 2.85 5.42
N VAL A 50 4.83 3.85 6.12
CA VAL A 50 5.78 3.65 7.22
C VAL A 50 5.01 3.41 8.52
N ARG A 51 3.93 4.15 8.74
CA ARG A 51 3.05 3.97 9.90
C ARG A 51 1.78 3.25 9.48
N TRP A 52 1.36 2.31 10.33
CA TRP A 52 0.11 1.55 10.17
C TRP A 52 -0.06 0.82 8.83
N PRO A 53 0.94 0.06 8.35
CA PRO A 53 0.78 -0.75 7.14
C PRO A 53 -0.34 -1.79 7.32
N GLY A 54 -1.18 -1.95 6.31
CA GLY A 54 -2.37 -2.81 6.34
C GLY A 54 -3.65 -2.12 6.83
N TYR A 55 -3.58 -0.85 7.24
CA TYR A 55 -4.73 -0.06 7.70
C TYR A 55 -5.07 1.07 6.74
N MET A 56 -6.30 1.60 6.84
CA MET A 56 -6.74 2.75 6.06
C MET A 56 -5.85 3.98 6.27
N GLU A 57 -5.37 4.21 7.50
CA GLU A 57 -4.43 5.30 7.81
C GLU A 57 -3.13 5.19 7.00
N GLY A 58 -2.59 3.98 6.86
CA GLY A 58 -1.43 3.74 6.02
C GLY A 58 -1.70 4.04 4.54
N ALA A 59 -2.91 3.74 4.04
CA ALA A 59 -3.28 4.06 2.67
C ALA A 59 -3.31 5.58 2.42
N ILE A 60 -3.82 6.35 3.39
CA ILE A 60 -3.84 7.82 3.33
C ILE A 60 -2.39 8.34 3.34
N GLU A 61 -1.59 7.95 4.33
CA GLU A 61 -0.19 8.38 4.47
C GLU A 61 0.61 8.12 3.17
N ALA A 62 0.54 6.88 2.66
CA ALA A 62 1.31 6.50 1.48
C ALA A 62 0.82 7.21 0.22
N GLY A 63 -0.48 7.47 0.09
CA GLY A 63 -1.08 8.21 -1.01
C GLY A 63 -0.65 9.67 -1.03
N GLU A 64 -0.73 10.36 0.11
CA GLU A 64 -0.27 11.75 0.25
C GLU A 64 1.22 11.89 -0.06
N ARG A 65 2.05 10.98 0.46
CA ARG A 65 3.48 10.95 0.16
C ARG A 65 3.72 10.78 -1.34
N ALA A 66 3.14 9.77 -1.97
CA ALA A 66 3.35 9.50 -3.40
C ALA A 66 2.92 10.69 -4.28
N ALA A 67 1.81 11.35 -3.93
CA ALA A 67 1.36 12.56 -4.62
C ALA A 67 2.38 13.71 -4.48
N ALA A 68 2.90 13.94 -3.27
CA ALA A 68 3.92 14.97 -3.04
C ALA A 68 5.21 14.70 -3.82
N GLU A 69 5.65 13.44 -3.89
CA GLU A 69 6.83 13.03 -4.67
C GLU A 69 6.63 13.30 -6.17
N VAL A 70 5.45 12.97 -6.72
CA VAL A 70 5.12 13.26 -8.13
C VAL A 70 5.13 14.77 -8.40
N ILE A 71 4.50 15.56 -7.52
CA ILE A 71 4.44 17.02 -7.66
C ILE A 71 5.86 17.61 -7.65
N ALA A 72 6.72 17.17 -6.73
CA ALA A 72 8.11 17.62 -6.68
C ALA A 72 8.87 17.28 -7.97
N ALA A 73 8.76 16.02 -8.43
CA ALA A 73 9.41 15.55 -9.65
C ALA A 73 8.97 16.32 -10.90
N LEU A 74 7.68 16.67 -11.00
CA LEU A 74 7.14 17.46 -12.11
C LEU A 74 7.50 18.95 -12.04
N SER A 75 7.67 19.48 -10.82
CA SER A 75 7.98 20.90 -10.60
C SER A 75 9.45 21.24 -10.88
N GLY A 76 10.29 20.27 -11.23
CA GLY A 76 11.73 20.47 -11.39
C GLY A 76 12.46 20.82 -10.09
N ALA A 77 11.75 20.74 -8.96
CA ALA A 77 12.35 20.77 -7.65
C ALA A 77 13.07 19.42 -7.47
N SER A 78 14.36 19.39 -7.78
CA SER A 78 15.21 18.31 -7.29
C SER A 78 15.03 18.23 -5.76
N PRO A 79 14.87 17.03 -5.19
CA PRO A 79 14.86 16.86 -3.74
C PRO A 79 16.16 17.36 -3.11
#